data_AF-A0A0S4QZR3-F1
#
_entry.id   AF-A0A0S4QZR3-F1
#
_cell.length_a   1.000
_cell.length_b   1.000
_cell.length_c   1.000
_cell.angle_alpha   90.00
_cell.angle_beta   90.00
_cell.angle_gamma   90.00
#
_symmetry.space_group_name_H-M   'P 1'
#
loop_
_entity.id
_entity.type
_entity.pdbx_description
1 polymer ?
#
loop_
_entity_poly.entity_id
_entity_poly.type
_entity_poly.pdbx_seq_one_letter_code
_entity_poly.pdbx_strand_id
1 'polypeptide(L)'
;GRRHRFPTSRLRTAVHARDHGTCQYPGCDHTRWLNIHHLTGWANGGHTDLDNLTLLCGTHHRHLHDEGIVLRRTPDGTTTALLPDGRTLTPAPPVTPGEHPTTALADDTEHVTPDAITTRNGGRLNLGESLFVLLQGRAVA
;
A
#
# COMPACT_ATOMS: atom_id res chain seq x y z
N GLY A 1 8.64 10.55 21.78
CA GLY A 1 10.02 10.99 21.52
C GLY A 1 10.11 12.15 20.54
N ARG A 2 10.09 13.43 20.98
CA ARG A 2 10.23 14.58 20.07
C ARG A 2 11.60 15.30 20.12
N ARG A 3 12.48 14.88 21.04
CA ARG A 3 13.86 15.42 21.18
C ARG A 3 14.72 15.17 19.93
N HIS A 4 14.44 14.09 19.19
CA HIS A 4 15.18 13.74 17.98
C HIS A 4 14.19 13.34 16.88
N ARG A 5 14.39 13.90 15.68
CA ARG A 5 13.63 13.51 14.47
C ARG A 5 13.96 12.09 14.03
N PHE A 6 15.24 11.70 14.13
CA PHE A 6 15.70 10.39 13.67
C PHE A 6 15.67 9.35 14.78
N PRO A 7 15.25 8.10 14.49
CA PRO A 7 15.20 7.03 15.46
C PRO A 7 16.61 6.59 15.88
N THR A 8 16.79 6.31 17.17
CA THR A 8 18.02 5.69 17.70
C THR A 8 18.19 4.28 17.17
N SER A 9 19.41 3.72 17.23
CA SER A 9 19.68 2.34 16.79
C SER A 9 18.71 1.32 17.43
N ARG A 10 18.50 1.40 18.75
CA ARG A 10 17.55 0.53 19.47
C ARG A 10 16.11 0.68 18.95
N LEU A 11 15.66 1.90 18.66
CA LEU A 11 14.33 2.13 18.12
C LEU A 11 14.21 1.60 16.69
N ARG A 12 15.25 1.74 15.86
CA ARG A 12 15.30 1.15 14.52
C ARG A 12 15.13 -0.37 14.60
N THR A 13 15.88 -1.04 15.46
CA THR A 13 15.76 -2.49 15.67
C THR A 13 14.35 -2.89 16.11
N ALA A 14 13.74 -2.14 17.04
CA ALA A 14 12.38 -2.43 17.50
C ALA A 14 11.33 -2.27 16.38
N VAL A 15 11.43 -1.22 15.56
CA VAL A 15 10.55 -1.04 14.39
C VAL A 15 10.72 -2.18 13.40
N HIS A 16 11.96 -2.57 13.09
CA HIS A 16 12.23 -3.70 12.19
C HIS A 16 11.65 -5.02 12.71
N ALA A 17 11.76 -5.29 14.01
CA ALA A 17 11.21 -6.49 14.61
C ALA A 17 9.67 -6.51 14.55
N ARG A 18 9.01 -5.40 14.90
CA ARG A 18 7.54 -5.30 14.85
C ARG A 18 7.01 -5.42 13.41
N ASP A 19 7.67 -4.77 12.46
CA ASP A 19 7.24 -4.75 11.07
C ASP A 19 7.76 -5.97 10.27
N HIS A 20 8.29 -6.99 10.97
CA HIS A 20 8.80 -8.23 10.39
C HIS A 20 9.77 -8.03 9.22
N GLY A 21 10.56 -6.94 9.26
CA GLY A 21 11.47 -6.57 8.17
C GLY A 21 10.79 -6.43 6.80
N THR A 22 9.51 -6.07 6.77
CA THR A 22 8.68 -6.00 5.56
C THR A 22 8.00 -4.63 5.45
N CYS A 23 7.83 -4.16 4.22
CA CYS A 23 7.08 -2.94 3.94
C CYS A 23 5.64 -3.07 4.46
N GLN A 24 5.18 -2.08 5.23
CA GLN A 24 3.86 -2.08 5.87
C GLN A 24 2.76 -1.44 5.02
N TYR A 25 3.05 -1.07 3.77
CA TYR A 25 1.99 -0.68 2.84
C TYR A 25 1.08 -1.89 2.55
N PRO A 26 -0.27 -1.73 2.54
CA PRO A 26 -1.19 -2.84 2.33
C PRO A 26 -0.85 -3.72 1.13
N GLY A 27 -0.64 -5.02 1.37
CA GLY A 27 -0.35 -6.00 0.32
C GLY A 27 1.08 -6.00 -0.23
N CYS A 28 1.99 -5.17 0.30
CA CYS A 28 3.39 -5.17 -0.11
C CYS A 28 4.20 -6.24 0.64
N ASP A 29 5.02 -6.99 -0.08
CA ASP A 29 5.88 -8.05 0.44
C ASP A 29 7.38 -7.71 0.36
N HIS A 30 7.73 -6.47 -0.01
CA HIS A 30 9.12 -6.04 -0.11
C HIS A 30 9.83 -6.12 1.25
N THR A 31 10.94 -6.84 1.29
CA THR A 31 11.79 -7.02 2.48
C THR A 31 13.13 -6.27 2.40
N ARG A 32 13.38 -5.58 1.28
CA ARG A 32 14.64 -4.91 0.98
C ARG A 32 14.44 -3.43 0.73
N TRP A 33 15.47 -2.66 1.04
CA TRP A 33 15.56 -1.21 0.76
C TRP A 33 14.45 -0.45 1.50
N LEU A 34 14.30 -0.80 2.78
CA LEU A 34 13.27 -0.28 3.67
C LEU A 34 13.76 0.97 4.39
N ASN A 35 12.86 1.93 4.50
CA ASN A 35 13.03 3.19 5.21
C ASN A 35 12.04 3.25 6.36
N ILE A 36 12.45 3.90 7.46
CA ILE A 36 11.55 4.18 8.57
C ILE A 36 10.80 5.47 8.27
N HIS A 37 9.48 5.38 8.29
CA HIS A 37 8.53 6.45 8.02
C HIS A 37 7.75 6.80 9.29
N HIS A 38 7.41 8.08 9.47
CA HIS A 38 6.52 8.54 10.53
C HIS A 38 5.07 8.57 10.02
N LEU A 39 4.16 7.83 10.66
CA LEU A 39 2.73 7.81 10.32
C LEU A 39 2.10 9.21 10.44
N THR A 40 2.35 9.87 11.57
CA THR A 40 2.16 11.32 11.72
C THR A 40 3.51 11.98 11.51
N GLY A 41 3.63 12.80 10.46
CA GLY A 41 4.87 13.50 10.15
C GLY A 41 5.44 14.27 11.34
N TRP A 42 6.75 14.21 11.56
CA TRP A 42 7.40 14.87 12.69
C TRP A 42 7.15 16.39 12.72
N ALA A 43 7.14 17.02 11.54
CA ALA A 43 6.82 18.45 11.39
C ALA A 43 5.38 18.79 11.80
N ASN A 44 4.45 17.83 11.68
CA ASN A 44 3.04 17.96 12.08
C ASN A 44 2.82 17.56 13.55
N GLY A 45 3.88 17.52 14.36
CA GLY A 45 3.81 17.16 15.78
C GLY A 45 3.99 15.68 16.08
N GLY A 46 4.20 14.84 15.07
CA GLY A 46 4.43 13.41 15.25
C GLY A 46 5.66 13.10 16.10
N HIS A 47 5.57 12.04 16.89
CA HIS A 47 6.65 11.61 17.77
C HIS A 47 7.56 10.58 17.07
N THR A 48 8.83 10.56 17.42
CA THR A 48 9.77 9.49 17.08
C THR A 48 9.76 8.45 18.19
N ASP A 49 8.85 7.50 18.09
CA ASP A 49 8.69 6.34 18.98
C ASP A 49 8.14 5.15 18.20
N LEU A 50 8.01 4.00 18.86
CA LEU A 50 7.67 2.76 18.16
C LEU A 50 6.32 2.92 17.45
N ASP A 51 5.29 3.38 18.15
CA ASP A 51 3.90 3.41 17.66
C ASP A 51 3.70 4.32 16.44
N ASN A 52 4.43 5.44 16.36
CA ASN A 52 4.32 6.38 15.24
C ASN A 52 5.28 6.06 14.07
N LEU A 53 6.21 5.13 14.23
CA LEU A 53 7.14 4.74 13.15
C LEU A 53 6.66 3.48 12.43
N THR A 54 7.06 3.30 11.17
CA THR A 54 6.83 2.08 10.39
C THR A 54 7.85 1.90 9.26
N LEU A 55 7.98 0.69 8.71
CA LEU A 55 8.82 0.38 7.55
C LEU A 55 8.07 0.51 6.23
N LEU A 56 8.70 1.16 5.25
CA LEU A 56 8.24 1.24 3.87
C LEU A 56 9.38 1.04 2.89
N CYS A 57 9.13 0.37 1.76
CA CYS A 57 10.09 0.35 0.66
C CYS A 57 10.22 1.74 0.01
N GLY A 58 11.29 1.97 -0.74
CA GLY A 58 11.51 3.27 -1.41
C GLY A 58 10.35 3.72 -2.30
N THR A 59 9.71 2.79 -3.00
CA THR A 59 8.53 3.07 -3.84
C THR A 59 7.36 3.59 -3.02
N HIS A 60 6.92 2.84 -2.01
CA HIS A 60 5.79 3.25 -1.18
C HIS A 60 6.11 4.48 -0.32
N HIS A 61 7.35 4.63 0.15
CA HIS A 61 7.73 5.81 0.89
C HIS A 61 7.53 7.10 0.06
N ARG A 62 7.89 7.06 -1.23
CA ARG A 62 7.65 8.18 -2.16
C ARG A 62 6.17 8.34 -2.50
N HIS A 63 5.51 7.23 -2.84
CA HIS A 63 4.10 7.22 -3.23
C HIS A 63 3.18 7.86 -2.19
N LEU A 64 3.43 7.61 -0.89
CA LEU A 64 2.64 8.25 0.17
C LEU A 64 2.74 9.78 0.14
N HIS A 65 3.94 10.31 -0.11
CA HIS A 65 4.17 11.75 -0.14
C HIS A 65 3.62 12.39 -1.42
N ASP A 66 3.82 11.76 -2.57
CA ASP A 66 3.44 12.31 -3.87
C ASP A 66 1.91 12.30 -4.04
N GLU A 67 1.23 11.28 -3.53
CA GLU A 67 -0.21 11.06 -3.72
C GLU A 67 -1.06 11.45 -2.51
N GLY A 68 -0.49 12.06 -1.47
CA GLY A 68 -1.23 12.46 -0.27
C GLY A 68 -1.90 11.30 0.48
N ILE A 69 -1.32 10.10 0.40
CA ILE A 69 -1.86 8.90 1.06
C ILE A 69 -1.39 8.90 2.52
N VAL A 70 -2.32 8.62 3.43
CA VAL A 70 -2.05 8.57 4.87
C VAL A 70 -2.09 7.13 5.35
N LEU A 71 -0.99 6.64 5.93
CA LEU A 71 -0.99 5.34 6.60
C LEU A 71 -1.52 5.46 8.04
N ARG A 72 -2.34 4.49 8.44
CA ARG A 72 -2.85 4.36 9.80
C ARG A 72 -2.63 2.93 10.29
N ARG A 73 -2.17 2.82 11.54
CA ARG A 73 -2.14 1.54 12.24
C ARG A 73 -3.46 1.32 12.96
N THR A 74 -4.08 0.18 12.72
CA THR A 74 -5.32 -0.25 13.36
C THR A 74 -5.04 -0.92 14.71
N PRO A 75 -6.06 -1.09 15.58
CA PRO A 75 -5.88 -1.70 16.90
C PRO A 75 -5.35 -3.14 16.89
N ASP A 76 -5.60 -3.89 15.82
CA ASP A 76 -5.08 -5.24 15.58
C ASP A 76 -3.62 -5.24 15.10
N GLY A 77 -3.00 -4.07 14.94
CA GLY A 77 -1.61 -3.90 14.54
C GLY A 77 -1.39 -3.85 13.02
N THR A 78 -2.42 -4.09 12.21
CA THR A 78 -2.30 -3.97 10.74
C THR A 78 -2.20 -2.51 10.32
N THR A 79 -1.69 -2.28 9.11
CA THR A 79 -1.59 -0.93 8.53
C THR A 79 -2.55 -0.80 7.38
N THR A 80 -3.27 0.31 7.33
CA THR A 80 -4.23 0.68 6.28
C THR A 80 -3.78 1.96 5.61
N ALA A 81 -4.12 2.14 4.33
CA ALA A 81 -3.80 3.34 3.56
C ALA A 81 -5.08 4.11 3.23
N LEU A 82 -5.19 5.33 3.73
CA LEU A 82 -6.27 6.27 3.39
C LEU A 82 -5.85 7.09 2.16
N LEU A 83 -6.61 6.96 1.08
CA LEU A 83 -6.39 7.68 -0.16
C LEU A 83 -6.99 9.09 -0.09
N PRO A 84 -6.56 10.01 -0.96
CA PRO A 84 -7.11 11.38 -1.00
C PRO A 84 -8.62 11.46 -1.19
N ASP A 85 -9.21 10.50 -1.89
CA ASP A 85 -10.67 10.43 -2.09
C ASP A 85 -11.43 9.77 -0.93
N GLY A 86 -10.76 9.52 0.20
CA GLY A 86 -11.36 8.97 1.41
C GLY A 86 -11.48 7.44 1.40
N ARG A 87 -11.15 6.75 0.30
CA ARG A 87 -11.13 5.29 0.29
C ARG A 87 -10.01 4.75 1.16
N THR A 88 -10.27 3.64 1.84
CA THR A 88 -9.26 2.93 2.64
C THR A 88 -8.86 1.66 1.91
N LEU A 89 -7.57 1.51 1.62
CA LEU A 89 -6.98 0.25 1.20
C LEU A 89 -6.55 -0.54 2.43
N THR A 90 -7.07 -1.75 2.52
CA THR A 90 -6.65 -2.77 3.48
C THR A 90 -5.84 -3.83 2.75
N PRO A 91 -5.01 -4.61 3.46
CA PRO A 91 -4.41 -5.80 2.88
C PRO A 91 -5.51 -6.68 2.28
N ALA A 92 -5.27 -7.21 1.08
CA ALA A 92 -6.18 -8.20 0.50
C ALA A 92 -6.22 -9.43 1.42
N PRO A 93 -7.39 -10.06 1.61
CA PRO A 93 -7.45 -11.33 2.30
C PRO A 93 -6.58 -12.36 1.57
N PRO A 94 -5.95 -13.30 2.28
CA PRO A 94 -5.19 -14.36 1.64
C PRO A 94 -6.09 -15.15 0.70
N VAL A 95 -5.69 -15.20 -0.57
CA VAL A 95 -6.40 -15.98 -1.60
C VAL A 95 -6.01 -17.44 -1.40
N THR A 96 -6.99 -18.28 -1.06
CA THR A 96 -6.82 -19.74 -1.10
C THR A 96 -7.45 -20.22 -2.41
N PRO A 97 -6.65 -20.65 -3.41
CA PRO A 97 -7.17 -20.92 -4.76
C PRO A 97 -8.13 -22.14 -4.82
N GLY A 98 -8.24 -22.90 -3.74
CA GLY A 98 -9.05 -24.13 -3.68
C GLY A 98 -8.43 -25.28 -4.49
N GLU A 99 -9.16 -26.39 -4.58
CA GLU A 99 -8.73 -27.60 -5.31
C GLU A 99 -8.76 -27.42 -6.83
N HIS A 100 -9.62 -26.52 -7.33
CA HIS A 100 -9.83 -26.25 -8.76
C HIS A 100 -9.76 -24.74 -9.06
N PRO A 101 -8.57 -24.12 -8.98
CA PRO A 101 -8.41 -22.68 -9.05
C PRO A 101 -8.80 -22.07 -10.40
N THR A 102 -8.56 -22.79 -11.50
CA THR A 102 -8.95 -22.35 -12.84
C THR A 102 -10.45 -22.34 -13.04
N THR A 103 -11.17 -23.31 -12.47
CA THR A 103 -12.64 -23.36 -12.56
C THR A 103 -13.26 -22.29 -11.68
N ALA A 104 -12.81 -22.15 -10.43
CA ALA A 104 -13.26 -21.09 -9.54
C ALA A 104 -13.01 -19.69 -10.13
N LEU A 105 -11.82 -19.47 -10.72
CA LEU A 105 -11.53 -18.22 -11.41
C LEU A 105 -12.42 -18.03 -12.65
N ALA A 106 -12.66 -19.08 -13.44
CA ALA A 106 -13.53 -18.99 -14.62
C ALA A 106 -14.98 -18.67 -14.25
N ASP A 107 -15.49 -19.21 -13.15
CA ASP A 107 -16.82 -18.90 -12.61
C ASP A 107 -16.86 -17.45 -12.12
N ASP A 108 -15.89 -17.02 -11.31
CA ASP A 108 -15.81 -15.64 -10.79
C ASP A 108 -15.64 -14.60 -11.91
N THR A 109 -14.99 -14.98 -13.01
CA THR A 109 -14.70 -14.12 -14.17
C THR A 109 -15.55 -14.45 -15.38
N GLU A 110 -16.69 -15.13 -15.22
CA GLU A 110 -17.57 -15.51 -16.34
C GLU A 110 -18.05 -14.30 -17.16
N HIS A 111 -18.09 -13.13 -16.51
CA HIS A 111 -18.46 -11.84 -17.09
C HIS A 111 -17.30 -11.12 -17.80
N VAL A 112 -16.06 -11.61 -17.64
CA VAL A 112 -14.86 -11.09 -18.29
C VAL A 112 -14.63 -11.88 -19.57
N THR A 113 -15.00 -11.28 -20.68
CA THR A 113 -14.88 -11.93 -21.99
C THR A 113 -13.41 -12.02 -22.44
N PRO A 114 -13.04 -12.96 -23.34
CA PRO A 114 -11.66 -13.09 -23.82
C PRO A 114 -11.08 -11.83 -24.49
N ASP A 115 -11.95 -10.97 -25.00
CA ASP A 115 -11.63 -9.65 -25.57
C ASP A 115 -11.58 -8.53 -24.52
N ALA A 116 -11.80 -8.82 -23.22
CA ALA A 116 -11.69 -7.83 -22.15
C ALA A 116 -10.27 -7.27 -21.99
N ILE A 117 -9.24 -7.98 -22.47
CA ILE A 117 -7.87 -7.45 -22.55
C ILE A 117 -7.59 -6.67 -23.84
N THR A 118 -8.58 -6.53 -24.72
CA THR A 118 -8.51 -5.70 -25.91
C THR A 118 -9.41 -4.49 -25.75
N THR A 119 -8.84 -3.31 -25.96
CA THR A 119 -9.63 -2.08 -26.09
C THR A 119 -10.59 -2.21 -27.28
N ARG A 120 -11.64 -1.37 -27.33
CA ARG A 120 -12.60 -1.30 -28.46
C ARG A 120 -11.92 -1.16 -29.84
N ASN A 121 -10.65 -0.72 -29.87
CA ASN A 121 -9.87 -0.46 -31.07
C ASN A 121 -8.91 -1.63 -31.40
N GLY A 122 -9.00 -2.76 -30.70
CA GLY A 122 -8.16 -3.95 -30.90
C GLY A 122 -6.75 -3.89 -30.28
N GLY A 123 -6.38 -2.78 -29.63
CA GLY A 123 -5.12 -2.68 -28.89
C GLY A 123 -5.19 -3.43 -27.56
N ARG A 124 -4.11 -4.10 -27.14
CA ARG A 124 -4.02 -4.73 -25.82
C ARG A 124 -4.18 -3.67 -24.71
N LEU A 125 -4.85 -4.05 -23.63
CA LEU A 125 -4.95 -3.26 -22.41
C LEU A 125 -3.54 -3.00 -21.89
N ASN A 126 -3.07 -1.77 -22.06
CA ASN A 126 -1.82 -1.33 -21.47
C ASN A 126 -2.10 -1.01 -19.99
N LEU A 127 -1.45 -1.72 -19.07
CA LEU A 127 -1.64 -1.51 -17.63
C LEU A 127 -1.40 -0.05 -17.22
N GLY A 128 -0.40 0.60 -17.81
CA GLY A 128 -0.10 2.02 -17.58
C GLY A 128 -1.22 2.95 -18.05
N GLU A 129 -1.77 2.73 -19.26
CA GLU A 129 -2.91 3.52 -19.75
C GLU A 129 -4.20 3.21 -19.00
N SER A 130 -4.39 1.96 -18.56
CA SER A 130 -5.56 1.54 -17.79
C SER A 130 -5.59 2.20 -16.42
N LEU A 131 -4.43 2.24 -15.74
CA LEU A 131 -4.26 3.01 -14.51
C LEU A 131 -4.46 4.50 -14.75
N PHE A 132 -3.92 5.05 -15.84
CA PHE A 132 -4.11 6.46 -16.19
C PHE A 132 -5.60 6.82 -16.37
N VAL A 133 -6.36 6.05 -17.16
CA VAL A 133 -7.80 6.27 -17.38
C VAL A 133 -8.61 6.12 -16.08
N LEU A 134 -8.32 5.11 -15.26
CA LEU A 134 -9.02 4.92 -13.98
C LEU A 134 -8.72 6.03 -12.97
N LEU A 135 -7.55 6.65 -13.05
CA LEU A 135 -7.15 7.75 -12.18
C LEU A 135 -7.55 9.13 -12.71
N GLN A 136 -7.81 9.27 -14.02
CA GLN A 136 -8.27 10.52 -14.64
C GLN A 136 -9.64 10.99 -14.14
N GLY A 137 -10.47 10.11 -13.58
CA GLY A 137 -11.75 10.48 -12.97
C GLY A 137 -11.64 11.25 -11.64
N ARG A 138 -10.44 11.36 -11.06
CA ARG A 138 -10.17 12.20 -9.89
C ARG A 138 -9.72 13.59 -10.33
N ALA A 139 -10.58 14.29 -11.06
CA ALA A 139 -10.42 15.72 -11.20
C ALA A 139 -10.59 16.35 -9.81
N VAL A 140 -9.50 16.97 -9.35
CA VAL A 140 -9.48 17.86 -8.19
C VAL A 140 -10.54 18.93 -8.41
N ALA A 141 -11.54 18.98 -7.52
CA ALA A 141 -12.37 20.15 -7.30
C ALA A 141 -11.91 20.82 -6.02
#